data_AF-A0A659UL86-F1
#
_entry.id   AF-A0A659UL86-F1
#
_cell.length_a   1.000
_cell.length_b   1.000
_cell.length_c   1.000
_cell.angle_alpha   90.00
_cell.angle_beta   90.00
_cell.angle_gamma   90.00
#
_symmetry.space_group_name_H-M   'P 1'
#
loop_
_entity.id
_entity.type
_entity.pdbx_description
1 polymer ?
#
loop_
_entity_poly.entity_id
_entity_poly.type
_entity_poly.pdbx_seq_one_letter_code
_entity_poly.pdbx_strand_id
1 'polypeptide(L)'
;RWYERSAAAGCAEGSLGLALSLARRGRPEQRSRIADEVRRAADADQPTATYLLAVLTEHGFGFTSDLAAAARLYQQAAEKGLASAQFRLGLALIDGSFVAPDPVAGEAWMRRAALAG
;
A
#
# COMPACT_ATOMS: atom_id res chain seq x y z
N ARG A 1 17.39 -4.85 14.97
CA ARG A 1 17.03 -6.01 15.83
C ARG A 1 15.73 -5.84 16.62
N TRP A 2 15.23 -4.62 16.89
CA TRP A 2 13.94 -4.44 17.58
C TRP A 2 12.71 -4.76 16.69
N TYR A 3 12.67 -4.25 15.45
CA TYR A 3 11.58 -4.54 14.50
C TYR A 3 11.44 -6.02 14.17
N GLU A 4 12.56 -6.75 13.99
CA GLU A 4 12.53 -8.20 13.73
C GLU A 4 11.92 -8.99 14.87
N ARG A 5 12.24 -8.63 16.12
CA ARG A 5 11.70 -9.29 17.30
C ARG A 5 10.23 -8.95 17.53
N SER A 6 9.81 -7.73 17.17
CA SER A 6 8.41 -7.29 17.22
C SER A 6 7.57 -7.97 16.12
N ALA A 7 8.07 -8.01 14.89
CA ALA A 7 7.44 -8.72 13.77
C ALA A 7 7.33 -10.24 14.05
N ALA A 8 8.38 -10.85 14.64
CA ALA A 8 8.35 -12.25 15.05
C ALA A 8 7.33 -12.53 16.17
N ALA A 9 6.97 -11.52 16.97
CA ALA A 9 5.92 -11.60 17.97
C ALA A 9 4.51 -11.34 17.41
N GLY A 10 4.37 -11.15 16.09
CA GLY A 10 3.09 -10.91 15.42
C GLY A 10 2.57 -9.48 15.51
N CYS A 11 3.39 -8.52 15.96
CA CYS A 11 3.00 -7.12 16.01
C CYS A 11 3.02 -6.48 14.61
N ALA A 12 1.88 -5.95 14.18
CA ALA A 12 1.69 -5.35 12.87
C ALA A 12 2.53 -4.08 12.65
N GLU A 13 2.68 -3.21 13.66
CA GLU A 13 3.62 -2.09 13.57
C GLU A 13 5.08 -2.58 13.45
N GLY A 14 5.38 -3.71 14.09
CA GLY A 14 6.68 -4.38 14.00
C GLY A 14 6.98 -4.87 12.58
N SER A 15 6.02 -5.53 11.93
CA SER A 15 6.13 -5.99 10.54
C SER A 15 6.21 -4.82 9.56
N LEU A 16 5.42 -3.75 9.74
CA LEU A 16 5.51 -2.53 8.93
C LEU A 16 6.88 -1.86 9.07
N GLY A 17 7.38 -1.70 10.30
CA GLY A 17 8.70 -1.13 10.57
C GLY A 17 9.85 -1.97 9.98
N LEU A 18 9.70 -3.30 10.01
CA LEU A 18 10.65 -4.21 9.39
C LEU A 18 10.64 -4.08 7.86
N ALA A 19 9.46 -4.07 7.24
CA ALA A 19 9.30 -3.90 5.80
C ALA A 19 9.94 -2.59 5.30
N LEU A 20 9.68 -1.46 5.97
CA LEU A 20 10.27 -0.17 5.64
C LEU A 20 11.80 -0.18 5.82
N SER A 21 12.30 -0.85 6.87
CA SER A 21 13.74 -0.97 7.10
C SER A 21 14.42 -1.83 6.03
N LEU A 22 13.77 -2.88 5.55
CA LEU A 22 14.27 -3.75 4.48
C LEU A 22 14.21 -3.04 3.12
N ALA A 23 13.11 -2.34 2.84
CA ALA A 23 12.94 -1.55 1.62
C ALA A 23 14.01 -0.45 1.48
N ARG A 24 14.37 0.22 2.58
CA ARG A 24 15.46 1.23 2.60
C ARG A 24 16.81 0.66 2.19
N ARG A 25 17.05 -0.64 2.44
CA ARG A 25 18.29 -1.32 2.05
C ARG A 25 18.29 -1.69 0.56
N GLY A 26 17.14 -1.65 -0.11
CA GLY A 26 17.02 -1.77 -1.57
C GLY A 26 17.49 -3.10 -2.17
N ARG A 27 17.59 -4.16 -1.35
CA ARG A 27 18.23 -5.41 -1.77
C ARG A 27 17.26 -6.32 -2.54
N PRO A 28 17.55 -6.68 -3.82
CA PRO A 28 16.64 -7.45 -4.67
C PRO A 28 16.21 -8.81 -4.09
N GLU A 29 17.08 -9.47 -3.31
CA GLU A 29 16.82 -10.75 -2.67
C GLU A 29 15.81 -10.65 -1.51
N GLN A 30 15.57 -9.44 -1.01
CA GLN A 30 14.66 -9.21 0.13
C GLN A 30 13.24 -8.85 -0.30
N ARG A 31 12.97 -8.76 -1.61
CA ARG A 31 11.68 -8.29 -2.14
C ARG A 31 10.50 -9.14 -1.68
N SER A 32 10.61 -10.47 -1.77
CA SER A 32 9.58 -11.40 -1.29
C SER A 32 9.38 -11.29 0.22
N ARG A 33 10.47 -11.15 1.00
CA ARG A 33 10.37 -10.97 2.45
C ARG A 33 9.70 -9.65 2.84
N ILE A 34 9.97 -8.57 2.10
CA ILE A 34 9.30 -7.27 2.30
C ILE A 34 7.80 -7.42 2.04
N ALA A 35 7.43 -8.05 0.91
CA ALA A 35 6.03 -8.32 0.57
C ALA A 35 5.30 -9.12 1.65
N ASP A 36 5.93 -10.16 2.21
CA ASP A 36 5.32 -10.97 3.26
C ASP A 36 5.10 -10.18 4.57
N GLU A 37 6.07 -9.36 4.98
CA GLU A 37 5.91 -8.53 6.18
C GLU A 37 4.86 -7.42 5.98
N VAL A 38 4.79 -6.81 4.80
CA VAL A 38 3.74 -5.83 4.47
C VAL A 38 2.36 -6.49 4.48
N ARG A 39 2.24 -7.70 3.90
CA ARG A 39 0.97 -8.45 3.91
C ARG A 39 0.50 -8.76 5.32
N ARG A 40 1.40 -9.24 6.19
CA ARG A 40 1.08 -9.45 7.62
C ARG A 40 0.63 -8.17 8.32
N ALA A 41 1.26 -7.03 8.03
CA ALA A 41 0.84 -5.76 8.59
C ALA A 41 -0.52 -5.29 8.02
N ALA A 42 -0.82 -5.60 6.76
CA ALA A 42 -2.09 -5.29 6.12
C ALA A 42 -3.25 -6.15 6.66
N ASP A 43 -2.99 -7.41 7.04
CA ASP A 43 -3.95 -8.30 7.69
C ASP A 43 -4.43 -7.74 9.05
N ALA A 44 -3.64 -6.87 9.67
CA ALA A 44 -4.01 -6.15 10.89
C ALA A 44 -4.79 -4.85 10.63
N ASP A 45 -5.35 -4.70 9.43
CA ASP A 45 -6.28 -3.64 9.06
C ASP A 45 -5.67 -2.21 9.05
N GLN A 46 -4.34 -2.10 9.09
CA GLN A 46 -3.64 -0.80 9.08
C GLN A 46 -3.67 -0.14 7.69
N PRO A 47 -4.25 1.07 7.53
CA PRO A 47 -4.38 1.73 6.22
C PRO A 47 -3.05 1.91 5.49
N THR A 48 -1.98 2.26 6.23
CA THR A 48 -0.63 2.43 5.68
C THR A 48 -0.06 1.11 5.14
N ALA A 49 -0.30 0.00 5.84
CA ALA A 49 0.18 -1.31 5.39
C ALA A 49 -0.61 -1.81 4.18
N THR A 50 -1.94 -1.62 4.17
CA THR A 50 -2.79 -1.91 3.01
C THR A 50 -2.36 -1.11 1.77
N TYR A 51 -2.04 0.19 1.95
CA TYR A 51 -1.51 1.03 0.88
C TYR A 51 -0.15 0.53 0.37
N LEU A 52 0.78 0.18 1.26
CA LEU A 52 2.06 -0.37 0.84
C LEU A 52 1.88 -1.68 0.09
N LEU A 53 0.95 -2.55 0.53
CA LEU A 53 0.65 -3.78 -0.18
C LEU A 53 0.15 -3.47 -1.59
N ALA A 54 -0.75 -2.49 -1.75
CA ALA A 54 -1.23 -2.03 -3.05
C ALA A 54 -0.07 -1.61 -3.98
N VAL A 55 0.87 -0.81 -3.48
CA VAL A 55 2.06 -0.36 -4.24
C VAL A 55 2.93 -1.55 -4.65
N LEU A 56 3.17 -2.49 -3.73
CA LEU A 56 3.96 -3.68 -4.06
C LEU A 56 3.25 -4.52 -5.13
N THR A 57 1.93 -4.74 -4.99
CA THR A 57 1.03 -5.45 -5.92
C THR A 57 0.98 -4.81 -7.30
N GLU A 58 0.95 -3.48 -7.37
CA GLU A 58 1.00 -2.73 -8.61
C GLU A 58 2.32 -3.00 -9.36
N HIS A 59 3.46 -2.89 -8.66
CA HIS A 59 4.79 -3.01 -9.27
C HIS A 59 5.32 -4.45 -9.40
N GLY A 60 4.61 -5.45 -8.88
CA GLY A 60 5.09 -6.84 -8.86
C GLY A 60 6.35 -7.01 -7.99
N PHE A 61 6.41 -6.32 -6.85
CA PHE A 61 7.57 -6.37 -5.96
C PHE A 61 7.52 -7.61 -5.06
N GLY A 62 8.22 -8.67 -5.47
CA GLY A 62 8.29 -9.93 -4.70
C GLY A 62 7.19 -10.94 -5.03
N PHE A 63 6.31 -10.62 -5.98
CA PHE A 63 5.27 -11.48 -6.56
C PHE A 63 4.86 -10.94 -7.95
N THR A 64 3.97 -11.62 -8.67
CA THR A 64 3.44 -11.13 -9.96
C THR A 64 2.57 -9.89 -9.76
N SER A 65 2.72 -8.89 -10.64
CA SER A 65 1.86 -7.69 -10.63
C SER A 65 0.39 -8.06 -10.86
N ASP A 66 -0.51 -7.47 -10.08
CA ASP A 66 -1.96 -7.58 -10.24
C ASP A 66 -2.61 -6.21 -10.02
N LEU A 67 -2.82 -5.49 -11.12
CA LEU A 67 -3.41 -4.16 -11.12
C LEU A 67 -4.84 -4.12 -10.54
N ALA A 68 -5.62 -5.19 -10.73
CA ALA A 68 -6.98 -5.26 -10.19
C ALA A 68 -6.98 -5.47 -8.66
N ALA A 69 -6.07 -6.31 -8.17
CA ALA A 69 -5.86 -6.46 -6.72
C ALA A 69 -5.31 -5.16 -6.10
N ALA A 70 -4.35 -4.50 -6.76
CA ALA A 70 -3.80 -3.23 -6.31
C ALA A 70 -4.90 -2.14 -6.20
N ALA A 71 -5.78 -2.04 -7.21
CA ALA A 71 -6.91 -1.11 -7.19
C ALA A 71 -7.81 -1.30 -5.96
N ARG A 72 -8.15 -2.55 -5.64
CA ARG A 72 -8.97 -2.88 -4.46
C ARG A 72 -8.28 -2.49 -3.16
N LEU A 73 -6.98 -2.76 -3.04
CA LEU A 73 -6.19 -2.40 -1.86
C LEU A 73 -6.06 -0.87 -1.70
N TYR A 74 -5.87 -0.13 -2.81
CA TYR A 74 -5.89 1.33 -2.80
C TYR A 74 -7.25 1.87 -2.35
N GLN A 75 -8.34 1.31 -2.85
CA GLN A 75 -9.68 1.69 -2.44
C GLN A 75 -9.90 1.45 -0.94
N GLN A 76 -9.53 0.28 -0.42
CA GLN A 76 -9.62 -0.02 1.01
C GLN A 76 -8.84 0.97 1.88
N ALA A 77 -7.60 1.32 1.50
CA ALA A 77 -6.81 2.30 2.23
C ALA A 77 -7.39 3.73 2.10
N ALA A 78 -7.94 4.07 0.93
CA ALA A 78 -8.55 5.38 0.66
C ALA A 78 -9.84 5.60 1.46
N GLU A 79 -10.69 4.56 1.57
CA GLU A 79 -11.92 4.55 2.36
C GLU A 79 -11.64 4.77 3.86
N LYS A 80 -10.47 4.33 4.35
CA LYS A 80 -10.02 4.58 5.73
C LYS A 80 -9.37 5.94 5.94
N GLY A 81 -9.40 6.82 4.95
CA GLY A 81 -8.89 8.18 5.10
C GLY A 81 -7.41 8.36 4.82
N LEU A 82 -6.70 7.35 4.30
CA LEU A 82 -5.28 7.52 3.99
C LEU A 82 -5.11 8.43 2.76
N ALA A 83 -4.62 9.65 2.98
CA ALA A 83 -4.43 10.66 1.94
C ALA A 83 -3.62 10.15 0.74
N SER A 84 -2.55 9.37 0.97
CA SER A 84 -1.73 8.80 -0.10
C SER A 84 -2.49 7.80 -0.97
N ALA A 85 -3.39 7.00 -0.38
CA ALA A 85 -4.22 6.06 -1.13
C ALA A 85 -5.32 6.80 -1.91
N GLN A 86 -5.96 7.79 -1.29
CA GLN A 86 -6.94 8.65 -1.96
C GLN A 86 -6.33 9.38 -3.15
N PHE A 87 -5.12 9.92 -3.00
CA PHE A 87 -4.39 10.55 -4.09
C PHE A 87 -4.08 9.57 -5.22
N ARG A 88 -3.54 8.38 -4.91
CA ARG A 88 -3.17 7.38 -5.93
C ARG A 88 -4.40 6.86 -6.69
N LEU A 89 -5.50 6.59 -5.98
CA LEU A 89 -6.76 6.17 -6.58
C LEU A 89 -7.37 7.30 -7.42
N GLY A 90 -7.33 8.55 -6.93
CA GLY A 90 -7.81 9.71 -7.65
C GLY A 90 -7.07 9.92 -8.97
N LEU A 91 -5.75 9.82 -8.94
CA LEU A 91 -4.91 9.88 -10.14
C LEU A 91 -5.25 8.74 -11.12
N ALA A 92 -5.38 7.51 -10.62
CA ALA A 92 -5.69 6.34 -11.45
C ALA A 92 -7.06 6.45 -12.16
N LEU A 93 -8.03 7.09 -11.52
CA LEU A 93 -9.35 7.36 -12.10
C LEU A 93 -9.32 8.50 -13.13
N ILE A 94 -8.39 9.46 -13.00
CA ILE A 94 -8.24 10.55 -13.97
C ILE A 94 -7.48 10.07 -15.21
N ASP A 95 -6.39 9.32 -15.01
CA ASP A 95 -5.49 8.90 -16.10
C ASP A 95 -5.89 7.56 -16.75
N GLY A 96 -6.75 6.77 -16.10
CA GLY A 96 -7.17 5.46 -16.59
C GLY A 96 -6.14 4.35 -16.43
N SER A 97 -5.17 4.48 -15.52
CA SER A 97 -4.01 3.59 -15.41
C SER A 97 -4.38 2.12 -15.19
N PHE A 98 -5.02 1.83 -14.06
CA PHE A 98 -5.35 0.46 -13.62
C PHE A 98 -6.82 0.30 -13.22
N VAL A 99 -7.61 1.35 -13.41
CA VAL A 99 -9.06 1.39 -13.22
C VAL A 99 -9.69 2.08 -14.43
N ALA A 100 -10.98 1.82 -14.66
CA ALA A 100 -11.71 2.54 -15.69
C ALA A 100 -11.68 4.06 -15.39
N PRO A 101 -11.42 4.92 -16.39
CA PRO A 101 -11.41 6.36 -16.18
C PRO A 101 -12.76 6.85 -15.64
N ASP A 102 -12.72 7.59 -14.54
CA ASP A 102 -13.82 8.39 -14.01
C ASP A 102 -13.21 9.66 -13.38
N PRO A 103 -12.97 10.70 -14.19
CA PRO A 103 -12.37 11.93 -13.71
C PRO A 103 -13.16 12.60 -12.58
N VAL A 104 -14.49 12.45 -12.56
CA VAL A 104 -15.35 13.04 -11.51
C VAL A 104 -15.10 12.36 -10.17
N ALA A 105 -15.10 11.02 -10.15
CA ALA A 105 -14.72 10.27 -8.96
C ALA A 105 -13.26 10.53 -8.58
N GLY A 106 -12.37 10.66 -9.56
CA GLY A 106 -10.96 10.95 -9.35
C GLY A 106 -10.72 12.29 -8.65
N GLU A 107 -11.35 13.36 -9.13
CA GLU A 107 -11.32 14.68 -8.49
C GLU A 107 -11.89 14.64 -7.07
N ALA A 108 -12.96 13.88 -6.84
CA ALA A 108 -13.54 13.74 -5.50
C ALA A 108 -12.55 13.09 -4.52
N TRP A 109 -11.81 12.06 -4.94
CA TRP A 109 -10.75 11.45 -4.14
C TRP A 109 -9.56 12.38 -3.92
N MET A 110 -9.14 13.14 -4.93
CA MET A 110 -8.06 14.13 -4.77
C MET A 110 -8.44 15.25 -3.79
N ARG A 111 -9.69 15.74 -3.83
CA ARG A 111 -10.19 16.72 -2.85
C ARG A 111 -10.17 16.16 -1.43
N ARG A 112 -10.56 14.90 -1.24
CA ARG A 112 -10.46 14.21 0.06
C ARG A 112 -9.01 14.11 0.54
N ALA A 113 -8.09 13.76 -0.34
CA ALA A 113 -6.67 13.68 -0.02
C ALA A 113 -6.11 15.04 0.43
N ALA A 114 -6.52 16.13 -0.21
CA ALA A 114 -6.10 17.49 0.13
C ALA A 114 -6.66 18.00 1.47
N LEU A 115 -7.81 17.47 1.92
CA LEU A 115 -8.41 17.82 3.21
C LEU A 115 -7.87 16.99 4.38
N ALA A 116 -7.18 15.89 4.10
CA ALA A 116 -6.67 14.95 5.09
C ALA A 116 -5.20 15.22 5.51
N GLY A 117 -4.55 16.25 4.95
CA GLY A 117 -3.19 16.69 5.29
C GLY A 117 -3.18 18.07 5.93
#